data_AF-A0A396PCM6-F1
#
_entry.id   AF-A0A396PCM6-F1
#
_cell.length_a   1.000
_cell.length_b   1.000
_cell.length_c   1.000
_cell.angle_alpha   90.00
_cell.angle_beta   90.00
_cell.angle_gamma   90.00
#
_symmetry.space_group_name_H-M   'P 1'
#
loop_
_entity.id
_entity.type
_entity.pdbx_description
1 polymer ?
#
loop_
_entity_poly.entity_id
_entity_poly.type
_entity_poly.pdbx_seq_one_letter_code
_entity_poly.pdbx_strand_id
1 'polypeptide(L)'
;MILKIEQQRKELFSADFTIWHLEKKVGSISVQGKLGSMEAEITIHLFDKDYYMVYAGGFLKERPLPDKSKAYRPYKIFNSEHRILGNVAQIDQREGWFTTISYMHMYIVDQEQYDLYPIGFGAEGGKHPVYCGNKQIAQIDKPCEIYNDLHHYTIYAVDQDAAEISALFAAYMYFK
;
A
#
# COMPACT_ATOMS: atom_id res chain seq x y z
N MET A 1 1.54 -12.38 12.68
CA MET A 1 0.16 -11.91 12.48
C MET A 1 -0.29 -12.16 11.05
N ILE A 2 -1.57 -12.49 10.83
CA ILE A 2 -2.15 -12.65 9.49
C ILE A 2 -3.37 -11.75 9.35
N LEU A 3 -3.42 -10.91 8.31
CA LEU A 3 -4.61 -10.14 7.92
C LEU A 3 -5.14 -10.59 6.56
N LYS A 4 -6.46 -10.58 6.41
CA LYS A 4 -7.13 -10.73 5.11
C LYS A 4 -7.85 -9.43 4.79
N ILE A 5 -7.57 -8.87 3.61
CA ILE A 5 -8.23 -7.68 3.10
C ILE A 5 -9.11 -8.12 1.94
N GLU A 6 -10.42 -7.95 2.08
CA GLU A 6 -11.41 -8.46 1.13
C GLU A 6 -12.28 -7.32 0.63
N GLN A 7 -12.24 -7.07 -0.68
CA GLN A 7 -13.14 -6.12 -1.30
C GLN A 7 -14.58 -6.64 -1.21
N GLN A 8 -15.46 -5.83 -0.63
CA GLN A 8 -16.88 -6.12 -0.46
C GLN A 8 -17.71 -5.47 -1.56
N ARG A 9 -17.29 -4.28 -2.00
CA ARG A 9 -18.03 -3.47 -2.96
C ARG A 9 -17.07 -2.81 -3.95
N LYS A 10 -17.52 -2.75 -5.19
CA LYS A 10 -16.91 -1.99 -6.28
C LYS A 10 -18.01 -1.23 -7.00
N GLU A 11 -17.95 0.09 -6.96
CA GLU A 11 -18.83 0.97 -7.70
C GLU A 11 -18.04 1.80 -8.69
N LEU A 12 -18.71 2.60 -9.51
CA LEU A 12 -18.05 3.43 -10.52
C LEU A 12 -17.01 4.41 -9.93
N PHE A 13 -17.23 4.86 -8.69
CA PHE A 13 -16.41 5.88 -8.03
C PHE A 13 -15.98 5.51 -6.59
N SER A 14 -16.14 4.24 -6.21
CA SER A 14 -15.78 3.81 -4.87
C SER A 14 -15.45 2.32 -4.79
N ALA A 15 -14.70 1.96 -3.76
CA ALA A 15 -14.49 0.58 -3.38
C ALA A 15 -14.37 0.46 -1.87
N ASP A 16 -14.96 -0.59 -1.30
CA ASP A 16 -14.91 -0.84 0.13
C ASP A 16 -14.31 -2.21 0.39
N PHE A 17 -13.43 -2.27 1.40
CA PHE A 17 -12.75 -3.48 1.84
C PHE A 17 -12.98 -3.67 3.32
N THR A 18 -13.08 -4.93 3.74
CA THR A 18 -13.01 -5.32 5.16
C THR A 18 -11.66 -5.92 5.45
N ILE A 19 -11.07 -5.55 6.60
CA ILE A 19 -9.83 -6.13 7.11
C ILE A 19 -10.18 -7.09 8.23
N TRP A 20 -9.82 -8.35 8.06
CA TRP A 20 -10.03 -9.42 9.01
C TRP A 20 -8.72 -9.87 9.64
N HIS A 21 -8.74 -10.10 10.95
CA HIS A 21 -7.74 -10.91 11.63
C HIS A 21 -8.42 -12.16 12.17
N LEU A 22 -7.99 -13.33 11.69
CA LEU A 22 -8.69 -14.60 11.90
C LEU A 22 -10.14 -14.49 11.36
N GLU A 23 -11.11 -14.32 12.24
CA GLU A 23 -12.54 -14.17 11.92
C GLU A 23 -13.14 -12.89 12.51
N LYS A 24 -12.30 -12.01 13.07
CA LYS A 24 -12.73 -10.74 13.64
C LYS A 24 -12.42 -9.62 12.67
N LYS A 25 -13.42 -8.77 12.43
CA LYS A 25 -13.20 -7.51 11.73
C LYS A 25 -12.32 -6.63 12.62
N VAL A 26 -11.16 -6.23 12.08
CA VAL A 26 -10.20 -5.34 12.75
C VAL A 26 -10.03 -4.01 12.05
N GLY A 27 -10.66 -3.84 10.88
CA GLY A 27 -10.57 -2.62 10.11
C GLY A 27 -11.38 -2.63 8.81
N SER A 28 -11.21 -1.57 8.05
CA SER A 28 -11.79 -1.38 6.73
C SER A 28 -10.97 -0.39 5.92
N ILE A 29 -11.04 -0.50 4.60
CA ILE A 29 -10.51 0.50 3.67
C ILE A 29 -11.69 0.98 2.83
N SER A 30 -11.89 2.30 2.75
CA SER A 30 -12.82 2.89 1.80
C SER A 30 -12.04 3.77 0.84
N VAL A 31 -12.35 3.59 -0.43
CA VAL A 31 -11.78 4.30 -1.55
C VAL A 31 -12.88 5.14 -2.17
N GLN A 32 -12.61 6.44 -2.35
CA GLN A 32 -13.52 7.35 -3.03
C GLN A 32 -12.80 8.13 -4.14
N GLY A 33 -13.45 8.27 -5.28
CA GLY A 33 -12.92 8.96 -6.45
C GLY A 33 -13.03 8.10 -7.71
N LYS A 34 -12.70 8.69 -8.86
CA LYS A 34 -12.73 7.95 -10.14
C LYS A 34 -11.79 6.75 -10.08
N LEU A 35 -12.35 5.54 -10.14
CA LEU A 35 -11.55 4.31 -10.15
C LEU A 35 -10.58 4.35 -11.36
N GLY A 36 -9.30 4.09 -11.09
CA GLY A 36 -8.22 4.23 -12.07
C GLY A 36 -7.69 5.67 -12.26
N SER A 37 -8.24 6.67 -11.57
CA SER A 37 -7.63 8.00 -11.44
C SER A 37 -6.66 8.03 -10.27
N MET A 38 -5.60 8.83 -10.41
CA MET A 38 -4.65 9.13 -9.33
C MET A 38 -5.26 10.01 -8.25
N GLU A 39 -6.42 10.64 -8.47
CA GLU A 39 -7.02 11.63 -7.56
C GLU A 39 -7.93 11.02 -6.49
N ALA A 40 -7.86 9.72 -6.26
CA ALA A 40 -8.70 9.08 -5.27
C ALA A 40 -8.22 9.35 -3.84
N GLU A 41 -9.17 9.41 -2.91
CA GLU A 41 -8.95 9.47 -1.48
C GLU A 41 -9.15 8.09 -0.88
N ILE A 42 -8.29 7.72 0.08
CA ILE A 42 -8.32 6.43 0.75
C ILE A 42 -8.45 6.67 2.24
N THR A 43 -9.49 6.13 2.84
CA THR A 43 -9.67 6.10 4.29
C THR A 43 -9.41 4.68 4.77
N ILE A 44 -8.49 4.51 5.71
CA ILE A 44 -8.18 3.22 6.34
C ILE A 44 -8.47 3.33 7.83
N HIS A 45 -9.33 2.45 8.31
CA HIS A 45 -9.56 2.22 9.74
C HIS A 45 -8.92 0.88 10.11
N LEU A 46 -8.01 0.83 11.07
CA LEU A 46 -7.32 -0.41 11.45
C LEU A 46 -6.83 -0.34 12.89
N PHE A 47 -7.14 -1.36 13.70
CA PHE A 47 -6.71 -1.45 15.12
C PHE A 47 -6.93 -0.16 15.91
N ASP A 48 -8.12 0.43 15.79
CA ASP A 48 -8.52 1.67 16.45
C ASP A 48 -7.71 2.93 16.03
N LYS A 49 -7.02 2.87 14.89
CA LYS A 49 -6.35 4.01 14.25
C LYS A 49 -6.96 4.31 12.89
N ASP A 50 -6.96 5.61 12.56
CA ASP A 50 -7.46 6.12 11.29
C ASP A 50 -6.30 6.70 10.48
N TYR A 51 -6.27 6.33 9.21
CA TYR A 51 -5.34 6.84 8.22
C TYR A 51 -6.10 7.37 7.01
N TYR A 52 -5.60 8.47 6.47
CA TYR A 52 -6.10 9.04 5.22
C TYR A 52 -4.95 9.14 4.24
N MET A 53 -5.13 8.61 3.04
CA MET A 53 -4.20 8.80 1.94
C MET A 53 -4.81 9.69 0.87
N VAL A 54 -4.14 10.79 0.57
CA VAL A 54 -4.57 11.75 -0.43
C VAL A 54 -3.45 11.95 -1.44
N TYR A 55 -3.81 11.94 -2.72
CA TYR A 55 -2.86 12.18 -3.80
C TYR A 55 -2.17 13.53 -3.65
N ALA A 56 -0.84 13.52 -3.65
CA ALA A 56 -0.04 14.69 -3.35
C ALA A 56 0.14 15.63 -4.56
N GLY A 57 -0.18 15.16 -5.77
CA GLY A 57 0.10 15.89 -7.02
C GLY A 57 1.60 15.95 -7.37
N GLY A 58 1.90 15.95 -8.67
CA GLY A 58 3.27 16.15 -9.17
C GLY A 58 4.29 15.05 -8.78
N PHE A 59 5.58 15.39 -8.84
CA PHE A 59 6.68 14.58 -8.31
C PHE A 59 6.87 14.90 -6.82
N LEU A 60 7.18 13.90 -5.98
CA LEU A 60 7.62 14.13 -4.60
C LEU A 60 8.85 15.04 -4.61
N LYS A 61 8.64 16.34 -4.32
CA LYS A 61 9.72 17.32 -4.19
C LYS A 61 10.37 17.31 -2.80
N GLU A 62 9.73 16.67 -1.82
CA GLU A 62 10.04 16.91 -0.41
C GLU A 62 11.25 16.13 0.12
N ARG A 63 11.79 15.12 -0.61
CA ARG A 63 13.00 14.39 -0.20
C ARG A 63 13.87 13.92 -1.38
N PRO A 64 15.20 13.84 -1.20
CA PRO A 64 16.08 13.27 -2.21
C PRO A 64 15.75 11.79 -2.39
N LEU A 65 15.37 11.43 -3.61
CA LEU A 65 15.29 10.03 -4.04
C LEU A 65 16.71 9.47 -4.22
N PRO A 66 16.89 8.14 -4.20
CA PRO A 66 18.15 7.53 -4.63
C PRO A 66 18.54 8.03 -6.03
N ASP A 67 19.84 8.10 -6.32
CA ASP A 67 20.34 8.59 -7.62
C ASP A 67 19.67 7.83 -8.78
N LYS A 68 19.34 8.55 -9.87
CA LYS A 68 18.64 8.02 -11.06
C LYS A 68 17.26 7.40 -10.80
N SER A 69 16.60 7.74 -9.69
CA SER A 69 15.25 7.26 -9.38
C SER A 69 14.17 8.26 -9.79
N LYS A 70 12.98 7.74 -10.11
CA LYS A 70 11.78 8.54 -10.37
C LYS A 70 10.64 8.07 -9.48
N ALA A 71 9.98 9.01 -8.81
CA ALA A 71 8.79 8.75 -8.03
C ALA A 71 7.51 8.99 -8.86
N TYR A 72 6.53 8.11 -8.66
CA TYR A 72 5.24 8.12 -9.33
C TYR A 72 4.11 7.96 -8.31
N ARG A 73 2.94 8.50 -8.65
CA ARG A 73 1.69 8.37 -7.87
C ARG A 73 1.91 8.63 -6.37
N PRO A 74 2.46 9.79 -5.96
CA PRO A 74 2.70 10.03 -4.55
C PRO A 74 1.43 10.36 -3.79
N TYR A 75 1.29 9.77 -2.59
CA TYR A 75 0.20 10.05 -1.65
C TYR A 75 0.78 10.51 -0.32
N LYS A 76 0.14 11.51 0.29
CA LYS A 76 0.39 11.92 1.68
C LYS A 76 -0.50 11.10 2.61
N ILE A 77 0.06 10.65 3.73
CA ILE A 77 -0.63 9.87 4.77
C ILE A 77 -0.90 10.82 5.94
N PHE A 78 -2.14 10.84 6.44
CA PHE A 78 -2.58 11.65 7.58
C PHE A 78 -3.21 10.76 8.66
N ASN A 79 -3.20 11.23 9.91
CA ASN A 79 -3.98 10.63 11.00
C ASN A 79 -5.39 11.26 11.13
N SER A 80 -6.17 10.81 12.12
CA SER A 80 -7.47 11.39 12.52
C SER A 80 -7.45 12.87 12.89
N GLU A 81 -6.31 13.41 13.30
CA GLU A 81 -6.13 14.85 13.59
C GLU A 81 -5.71 15.66 12.34
N HIS A 82 -5.72 15.05 11.16
CA HIS A 82 -5.23 15.63 9.90
C HIS A 82 -3.77 16.09 9.93
N ARG A 83 -2.96 15.53 10.84
CA ARG A 83 -1.51 15.73 10.85
C ARG A 83 -0.87 14.78 9.83
N ILE A 84 0.11 15.30 9.10
CA ILE A 84 0.89 14.47 8.17
C ILE A 84 1.67 13.43 8.97
N LEU A 85 1.35 12.16 8.73
CA LEU A 85 2.07 11.01 9.25
C LEU A 85 3.17 10.54 8.31
N GLY A 86 3.11 10.84 7.02
CA GLY A 86 4.05 10.27 6.08
C GLY A 86 3.66 10.41 4.63
N ASN A 87 4.34 9.65 3.77
CA ASN A 87 4.06 9.58 2.35
C ASN A 87 4.36 8.19 1.79
N VAL A 88 3.67 7.82 0.72
CA VAL A 88 3.93 6.59 -0.05
C VAL A 88 3.98 6.92 -1.54
N ALA A 89 4.88 6.26 -2.27
CA ALA A 89 5.00 6.40 -3.72
C ALA A 89 5.59 5.15 -4.36
N GLN A 90 5.34 4.97 -5.66
CA GLN A 90 6.09 4.05 -6.48
C GLN A 90 7.42 4.69 -6.88
N ILE A 91 8.52 3.95 -6.75
CA ILE A 91 9.85 4.34 -7.19
C ILE A 91 10.30 3.41 -8.31
N ASP A 92 10.75 3.99 -9.42
CA ASP A 92 11.52 3.28 -10.43
C ASP A 92 12.97 3.71 -10.32
N GLN A 93 13.85 2.78 -9.95
CA GLN A 93 15.29 2.97 -9.81
C GLN A 93 16.02 2.26 -10.94
N ARG A 94 16.87 3.01 -11.67
CA ARG A 94 17.66 2.43 -12.76
C ARG A 94 18.92 1.78 -12.22
N GLU A 95 18.99 0.46 -12.33
CA GLU A 95 20.17 -0.35 -12.05
C GLU A 95 20.93 -0.64 -13.35
N GLY A 96 22.05 0.06 -13.56
CA GLY A 96 22.86 -0.11 -14.77
C GLY A 96 22.15 0.35 -16.07
N TRP A 97 22.54 -0.24 -17.20
CA TRP A 97 22.07 0.24 -18.51
C TRP A 97 20.71 -0.33 -18.94
N PHE A 98 20.32 -1.50 -18.48
CA PHE A 98 19.14 -2.23 -18.97
C PHE A 98 18.14 -2.65 -17.89
N THR A 99 18.44 -2.42 -16.61
CA THR A 99 17.59 -2.86 -15.51
C THR A 99 16.95 -1.67 -14.82
N THR A 100 15.65 -1.77 -14.60
CA THR A 100 14.91 -0.85 -13.72
C THR A 100 14.23 -1.70 -12.66
N ILE A 101 14.48 -1.38 -11.39
CA ILE A 101 13.78 -1.96 -10.26
C ILE A 101 12.60 -1.03 -9.92
N SER A 102 11.40 -1.59 -9.92
CA SER A 102 10.18 -0.86 -9.52
C SER A 102 9.71 -1.37 -8.17
N TYR A 103 9.60 -0.48 -7.19
CA TYR A 103 9.17 -0.79 -5.83
C TYR A 103 8.27 0.31 -5.27
N MET A 104 7.66 0.10 -4.11
CA MET A 104 6.90 1.11 -3.40
C MET A 104 7.67 1.52 -2.16
N HIS A 105 7.84 2.82 -1.96
CA HIS A 105 8.53 3.38 -0.82
C HIS A 105 7.53 4.11 0.06
N MET A 106 7.54 3.83 1.35
CA MET A 106 6.74 4.51 2.35
C MET A 106 7.65 5.07 3.44
N TYR A 107 7.42 6.34 3.76
CA TYR A 107 8.03 7.01 4.90
C TYR A 107 6.95 7.37 5.90
N ILE A 108 7.18 7.07 7.18
CA ILE A 108 6.35 7.53 8.30
C ILE A 108 7.22 8.47 9.18
N VAL A 109 6.66 9.62 9.57
CA VAL A 109 7.30 10.64 10.40
C VAL A 109 7.74 10.02 11.72
N ASP A 110 8.98 10.33 12.12
CA ASP A 110 9.62 9.83 13.34
C ASP A 110 9.72 8.29 13.42
N GLN A 111 9.57 7.60 12.28
CA GLN A 111 9.69 6.16 12.16
C GLN A 111 10.65 5.76 11.04
N GLU A 112 10.84 4.44 10.92
CA GLU A 112 11.63 3.80 9.89
C GLU A 112 11.01 3.96 8.48
N GLN A 113 11.85 3.77 7.47
CA GLN A 113 11.44 3.69 6.07
C GLN A 113 11.08 2.26 5.70
N TYR A 114 10.06 2.12 4.86
CA TYR A 114 9.56 0.83 4.43
C TYR A 114 9.54 0.72 2.91
N ASP A 115 9.97 -0.44 2.41
CA ASP A 115 9.98 -0.74 0.99
C ASP A 115 9.17 -2.01 0.71
N LEU A 116 8.33 -1.96 -0.31
CA LEU A 116 7.58 -3.11 -0.81
C LEU A 116 8.03 -3.40 -2.25
N TYR A 117 8.41 -4.63 -2.51
CA TYR A 117 8.85 -5.09 -3.84
C TYR A 117 7.80 -5.97 -4.49
N PRO A 118 7.08 -5.51 -5.53
CA PRO A 118 6.12 -6.36 -6.24
C PRO A 118 6.82 -7.43 -7.06
N ILE A 119 6.55 -8.71 -6.78
CA ILE A 119 7.09 -9.85 -7.54
C ILE A 119 5.93 -10.67 -8.09
N GLY A 120 5.83 -10.78 -9.41
CA GLY A 120 4.82 -11.58 -10.10
C GLY A 120 5.27 -13.04 -10.29
N PHE A 121 4.40 -13.98 -9.91
CA PHE A 121 4.61 -15.43 -10.06
C PHE A 121 3.60 -16.06 -11.05
N GLY A 122 3.15 -15.28 -12.04
CA GLY A 122 2.18 -15.75 -13.04
C GLY A 122 0.88 -16.24 -12.39
N ALA A 123 0.54 -17.52 -12.60
CA ALA A 123 -0.70 -18.12 -12.10
C ALA A 123 -0.81 -18.13 -10.55
N GLU A 124 0.31 -18.10 -9.83
CA GLU A 124 0.31 -18.05 -8.37
C GLU A 124 -0.03 -16.65 -7.81
N GLY A 125 -0.13 -15.65 -8.68
CA GLY A 125 -0.37 -14.26 -8.30
C GLY A 125 0.91 -13.51 -8.00
N GLY A 126 0.80 -12.43 -7.22
CA GLY A 126 1.92 -11.62 -6.79
C GLY A 126 2.27 -11.83 -5.32
N LYS A 127 3.57 -11.90 -5.02
CA LYS A 127 4.12 -11.83 -3.67
C LYS A 127 4.82 -10.49 -3.52
N HIS A 128 4.50 -9.76 -2.47
CA HIS A 128 5.01 -8.41 -2.26
C HIS A 128 5.66 -8.34 -0.87
N PRO A 129 6.92 -8.80 -0.73
CA PRO A 129 7.63 -8.68 0.53
C PRO A 129 7.81 -7.21 0.92
N VAL A 130 7.61 -6.94 2.22
CA VAL A 130 7.73 -5.62 2.84
C VAL A 130 8.94 -5.63 3.77
N TYR A 131 9.80 -4.65 3.59
CA TYR A 131 11.06 -4.50 4.31
C TYR A 131 11.06 -3.24 5.16
N CYS A 132 11.73 -3.32 6.30
CA CYS A 132 12.21 -2.19 7.09
C CYS A 132 13.75 -2.28 7.10
N GLY A 133 14.40 -1.38 6.36
CA GLY A 133 15.82 -1.53 6.01
C GLY A 133 16.09 -2.89 5.34
N ASN A 134 17.02 -3.67 5.91
CA ASN A 134 17.41 -4.98 5.37
C ASN A 134 16.59 -6.16 5.92
N LYS A 135 15.57 -5.91 6.74
CA LYS A 135 14.77 -6.96 7.38
C LYS A 135 13.40 -7.03 6.73
N GLN A 136 13.04 -8.20 6.21
CA GLN A 136 11.66 -8.47 5.81
C GLN A 136 10.78 -8.54 7.06
N ILE A 137 9.76 -7.67 7.12
CA ILE A 137 8.81 -7.59 8.24
C ILE A 137 7.44 -8.16 7.88
N ALA A 138 7.12 -8.23 6.59
CA ALA A 138 5.87 -8.81 6.13
C ALA A 138 5.94 -9.28 4.66
N GLN A 139 4.85 -9.89 4.21
CA GLN A 139 4.59 -10.19 2.81
C GLN A 139 3.10 -10.01 2.52
N ILE A 140 2.78 -9.32 1.42
CA ILE A 140 1.42 -9.18 0.91
C ILE A 140 1.25 -10.11 -0.30
N ASP A 141 0.37 -11.08 -0.16
CA ASP A 141 -0.03 -11.99 -1.22
C ASP A 141 -1.26 -11.43 -1.92
N LYS A 142 -1.17 -11.28 -3.24
CA LYS A 142 -2.29 -10.93 -4.12
C LYS A 142 -2.51 -12.11 -5.08
N PRO A 143 -3.64 -12.84 -5.02
CA PRO A 143 -3.90 -13.94 -5.94
C PRO A 143 -3.99 -13.45 -7.39
N CYS A 144 -3.70 -14.34 -8.35
CA CYS A 144 -3.86 -14.06 -9.78
C CYS A 144 -5.34 -14.03 -10.17
N GLU A 145 -6.13 -14.94 -9.58
CA GLU A 145 -7.56 -15.03 -9.83
C GLU A 145 -8.30 -13.96 -9.03
N ILE A 146 -8.89 -13.01 -9.75
CA ILE A 146 -9.81 -12.03 -9.19
C ILE A 146 -11.21 -12.66 -9.29
N TYR A 147 -11.72 -13.20 -8.17
CA TYR A 147 -13.08 -13.75 -8.15
C TYR A 147 -14.08 -12.58 -8.17
N ASN A 148 -15.05 -12.59 -9.09
CA ASN A 148 -16.05 -11.54 -9.27
C ASN A 148 -15.49 -10.11 -9.45
N ASP A 149 -14.30 -9.94 -10.03
CA ASP A 149 -13.62 -8.65 -10.18
C ASP A 149 -13.33 -7.91 -8.84
N LEU A 150 -13.31 -8.64 -7.72
CA LEU A 150 -13.01 -8.15 -6.37
C LEU A 150 -11.58 -8.47 -5.96
N HIS A 151 -10.89 -7.47 -5.44
CA HIS A 151 -9.51 -7.58 -4.98
C HIS A 151 -9.43 -8.23 -3.59
N HIS A 152 -8.49 -9.17 -3.44
CA HIS A 152 -8.18 -9.82 -2.19
C HIS A 152 -6.68 -9.71 -1.90
N TYR A 153 -6.33 -9.48 -0.64
CA TYR A 153 -4.94 -9.51 -0.19
C TYR A 153 -4.83 -10.33 1.09
N THR A 154 -3.77 -11.13 1.21
CA THR A 154 -3.39 -11.76 2.47
C THR A 154 -2.06 -11.21 2.94
N ILE A 155 -2.01 -10.67 4.14
CA ILE A 155 -0.81 -10.10 4.75
C ILE A 155 -0.29 -11.07 5.79
N TYR A 156 0.97 -11.47 5.67
CA TYR A 156 1.72 -12.21 6.68
C TYR A 156 2.76 -11.26 7.28
N ALA A 157 2.60 -10.87 8.54
CA ALA A 157 3.46 -9.89 9.20
C ALA A 157 4.07 -10.46 10.50
N VAL A 158 5.24 -9.97 10.91
CA VAL A 158 5.91 -10.45 12.13
C VAL A 158 5.20 -9.99 13.40
N ASP A 159 4.56 -8.82 13.39
CA ASP A 159 3.83 -8.22 14.50
C ASP A 159 2.68 -7.32 13.99
N GLN A 160 2.01 -6.60 14.90
CA GLN A 160 0.87 -5.73 14.56
C GLN A 160 1.30 -4.47 13.81
N ASP A 161 2.44 -3.87 14.17
CA ASP A 161 2.96 -2.66 13.52
C ASP A 161 3.33 -2.96 12.06
N ALA A 162 4.01 -4.09 11.80
CA ALA A 162 4.30 -4.55 10.45
C ALA A 162 3.01 -4.89 9.65
N ALA A 163 1.97 -5.39 10.32
CA ALA A 163 0.68 -5.66 9.68
C ALA A 163 -0.03 -4.36 9.28
N GLU A 164 0.04 -3.33 10.12
CA GLU A 164 -0.51 -2.00 9.88
C GLU A 164 0.18 -1.32 8.68
N ILE A 165 1.52 -1.27 8.66
CA ILE A 165 2.29 -0.75 7.52
C ILE A 165 1.95 -1.51 6.22
N SER A 166 1.82 -2.83 6.30
CA SER A 166 1.45 -3.64 5.14
C SER A 166 0.02 -3.38 4.66
N ALA A 167 -0.92 -3.10 5.55
CA ALA A 167 -2.29 -2.74 5.17
C ALA A 167 -2.34 -1.39 4.45
N LEU A 168 -1.51 -0.43 4.87
CA LEU A 168 -1.35 0.85 4.17
C LEU A 168 -0.80 0.65 2.75
N PHE A 169 0.19 -0.23 2.58
CA PHE A 169 0.67 -0.60 1.24
C PHE A 169 -0.40 -1.30 0.40
N ALA A 170 -1.16 -2.24 0.97
CA ALA A 170 -2.23 -2.93 0.25
C ALA A 170 -3.32 -1.96 -0.23
N ALA A 171 -3.66 -0.96 0.59
CA ALA A 171 -4.59 0.11 0.23
C ALA A 171 -4.05 0.93 -0.96
N TYR A 172 -2.77 1.31 -0.91
CA TYR A 172 -2.10 2.03 -2.00
C TYR A 172 -2.02 1.21 -3.30
N MET A 173 -1.76 -0.11 -3.20
CA MET A 173 -1.66 -1.02 -4.34
C MET A 173 -2.95 -1.12 -5.18
N TYR A 174 -4.11 -0.84 -4.61
CA TYR A 174 -5.39 -0.88 -5.33
C TYR A 174 -5.41 0.10 -6.53
N PHE A 175 -4.63 1.17 -6.47
CA PHE A 175 -4.56 2.19 -7.52
C PHE A 175 -3.39 2.05 -8.48
N LYS A 176 -2.52 1.03 -8.34
CA LYS A 176 -1.39 0.83 -9.25
C LYS A 176 -1.85 0.17 -10.56
#